data_AF-M5CA66-F1
#
_entry.id   AF-M5CA66-F1
#
_cell.length_a   1.000
_cell.length_b   1.000
_cell.length_c   1.000
_cell.angle_alpha   90.00
_cell.angle_beta   90.00
_cell.angle_gamma   90.00
#
_symmetry.space_group_name_H-M   'P 1'
#
loop_
_entity.id
_entity.type
_entity.pdbx_description
1 polymer ?
#
loop_
_entity_poly.entity_id
_entity_poly.type
_entity_poly.pdbx_seq_one_letter_code
_entity_poly.pdbx_strand_id
1 'polypeptide(L)'
;MPVELHRDISTTVKRLGDSHAGYVNYCYDSLFSTYLPFPLAVLARPGAEEVQNIYVVPEASEVVASEFGTQAVDIWKAALGGRNLTEFNGAQIVAIDGQDPWTVVDNYAATAGGFQAKTTRQNGFFASYDMWSYTLGGFAQTALPPPSDAVSLTLIRNGTTSQETYNVPYLSRIGSKTVGFTDSQSLWSNNCLPTRKTNGGFPSNAVANSKMKTMAGSKPTAEEDPFSQPAKFQTAPIMAPIVDGRRETFANLVYDEPRDIALPERLFPNGQVSGYGALSWYMLDDGKTAVLWMSSFDGRANEVRKAIVNGLKSVKEKGAVRLLVDVTNNGGGLICTASFLHRVLAGPQPGLDVQPGLDGSVRAQDLPQKMVAKIVAGGLPEGDTSYYTPSNYKNSQGVEYADNFNWLDPPVNVQVNGISDKFSQK
;
A
#
# COMPACT_ATOMS: atom_id res chain seq x y z
N MET A 1 19.26 1.53 -19.81
CA MET A 1 18.84 0.21 -19.30
C MET A 1 17.58 -0.17 -20.08
N PRO A 2 17.47 -1.33 -20.73
CA PRO A 2 16.22 -1.74 -21.39
C PRO A 2 15.07 -1.86 -20.38
N VAL A 3 13.83 -1.62 -20.81
CA VAL A 3 12.64 -1.66 -19.93
C VAL A 3 12.40 -3.07 -19.37
N GLU A 4 12.78 -4.09 -20.14
CA GLU A 4 12.69 -5.49 -19.76
C GLU A 4 13.61 -5.81 -18.60
N LEU A 5 14.88 -5.36 -18.66
CA LEU A 5 15.83 -5.54 -17.56
C LEU A 5 15.35 -4.82 -16.30
N HIS A 6 14.79 -3.62 -16.46
CA HIS A 6 14.25 -2.87 -15.34
C HIS A 6 13.09 -3.61 -14.66
N ARG A 7 12.15 -4.17 -15.45
CA ARG A 7 11.05 -5.00 -14.95
C ARG A 7 11.56 -6.25 -14.23
N ASP A 8 12.52 -6.95 -14.82
CA ASP A 8 13.06 -8.19 -14.25
C ASP A 8 13.74 -7.94 -12.89
N ILE A 9 14.49 -6.85 -12.75
CA ILE A 9 15.09 -6.45 -11.46
C ILE A 9 13.99 -6.12 -10.44
N SER A 10 13.00 -5.31 -10.83
CA SER A 10 11.88 -4.93 -9.96
C SER A 10 11.11 -6.14 -9.44
N THR A 11 10.71 -7.05 -10.34
CA THR A 11 10.02 -8.30 -9.98
C THR A 11 10.89 -9.21 -9.11
N THR A 12 12.19 -9.30 -9.37
CA THR A 12 13.11 -10.14 -8.57
C THR A 12 13.20 -9.66 -7.12
N VAL A 13 13.32 -8.34 -6.91
CA VAL A 13 13.41 -7.77 -5.56
C VAL A 13 12.08 -7.93 -4.81
N LYS A 14 10.93 -7.69 -5.46
CA LYS A 14 9.60 -7.82 -4.83
C LYS A 14 9.28 -9.24 -4.38
N ARG A 15 9.80 -10.26 -5.07
CA ARG A 15 9.65 -11.67 -4.68
C ARG A 15 10.32 -12.03 -3.34
N LEU A 16 11.21 -11.17 -2.81
CA LEU A 16 11.85 -11.39 -1.51
C LEU A 16 10.87 -11.30 -0.34
N GLY A 17 9.70 -10.66 -0.52
CA GLY A 17 8.69 -10.56 0.53
C GLY A 17 9.12 -9.70 1.72
N ASP A 18 9.99 -8.69 1.49
CA ASP A 18 10.62 -7.88 2.52
C ASP A 18 10.42 -6.37 2.21
N SER A 19 9.93 -5.59 3.18
CA SER A 19 9.73 -4.14 3.07
C SER A 19 11.03 -3.38 2.85
N HIS A 20 12.14 -3.90 3.37
CA HIS A 20 13.43 -3.24 3.35
C HIS A 20 14.14 -3.47 2.02
N ALA A 21 13.75 -4.52 1.29
CA ALA A 21 14.24 -4.80 -0.04
C ALA A 21 13.33 -4.11 -1.06
N GLY A 22 13.70 -2.88 -1.44
CA GLY A 22 13.01 -2.10 -2.46
C GLY A 22 13.92 -1.82 -3.65
N TYR A 23 13.33 -1.80 -4.85
CA TYR A 23 13.99 -1.30 -6.05
C TYR A 23 13.07 -0.34 -6.77
N VAL A 24 13.54 0.89 -6.94
CA VAL A 24 12.84 1.95 -7.66
C VAL A 24 13.83 2.59 -8.62
N ASN A 25 13.49 2.61 -9.90
CA ASN A 25 14.21 3.31 -10.94
C ASN A 25 13.55 4.65 -11.24
N TYR A 26 14.20 5.73 -10.84
CA TYR A 26 13.62 7.07 -10.92
C TYR A 26 13.44 7.57 -12.36
N CYS A 27 14.11 6.96 -13.35
CA CYS A 27 13.96 7.27 -14.77
C CYS A 27 12.72 6.61 -15.39
N TYR A 28 12.42 5.36 -15.05
CA TYR A 28 11.32 4.62 -15.68
C TYR A 28 10.03 4.68 -14.85
N ASP A 29 10.15 4.46 -13.54
CA ASP A 29 8.97 4.47 -12.67
C ASP A 29 8.33 5.86 -12.70
N SER A 30 7.00 5.94 -12.77
CA SER A 30 6.20 7.18 -12.88
C SER A 30 6.47 8.06 -14.11
N LEU A 31 7.43 7.74 -14.99
CA LEU A 31 7.65 8.55 -16.18
C LEU A 31 6.56 8.25 -17.20
N PHE A 32 6.24 6.97 -17.35
CA PHE A 32 5.01 6.49 -17.97
C PHE A 32 4.24 5.67 -16.95
N SER A 33 2.92 5.79 -16.97
CA SER A 33 2.03 4.86 -16.27
C SER A 33 0.99 4.38 -17.25
N THR A 34 0.67 3.10 -17.17
CA THR A 34 -0.11 2.40 -18.18
C THR A 34 -1.44 1.94 -17.60
N TYR A 35 -2.52 2.15 -18.36
CA TYR A 35 -3.88 2.09 -17.86
C TYR A 35 -4.80 1.24 -18.75
N LEU A 36 -5.81 0.66 -18.12
CA LEU A 36 -7.00 0.07 -18.74
C LEU A 36 -8.26 0.81 -18.27
N PRO A 37 -9.37 0.77 -19.04
CA PRO A 37 -10.59 1.50 -18.70
C PRO A 37 -11.47 0.78 -17.68
N PHE A 38 -11.02 -0.35 -17.13
CA PHE A 38 -11.85 -1.26 -16.34
C PHE A 38 -11.25 -1.55 -14.96
N PRO A 39 -11.25 -0.56 -14.03
CA PRO A 39 -11.02 -0.83 -12.62
C PRO A 39 -11.96 -1.94 -12.12
N LEU A 40 -11.44 -2.85 -11.29
CA LEU A 40 -12.14 -4.07 -10.88
C LEU A 40 -12.46 -4.09 -9.40
N ALA A 41 -13.53 -4.77 -9.00
CA ALA A 41 -13.85 -5.09 -7.61
C ALA A 41 -14.33 -6.54 -7.47
N VAL A 42 -14.26 -7.05 -6.24
CA VAL A 42 -14.79 -8.36 -5.87
C VAL A 42 -16.18 -8.18 -5.28
N LEU A 43 -17.16 -8.93 -5.79
CA LEU A 43 -18.47 -9.05 -5.16
C LEU A 43 -18.74 -10.51 -4.83
N ALA A 44 -19.16 -10.74 -3.60
CA ALA A 44 -19.69 -12.03 -3.18
C ALA A 44 -21.15 -12.14 -3.61
N ARG A 45 -21.60 -13.36 -3.95
CA ARG A 45 -23.01 -13.60 -4.26
C ARG A 45 -23.85 -13.47 -2.97
N PRO A 46 -24.94 -12.68 -2.97
CA PRO A 46 -25.81 -12.60 -1.80
C PRO A 46 -26.32 -13.98 -1.37
N GLY A 47 -26.08 -14.36 -0.11
CA GLY A 47 -26.47 -15.67 0.43
C GLY A 47 -25.60 -16.86 0.01
N ALA A 48 -24.48 -16.59 -0.67
CA ALA A 48 -23.42 -17.55 -1.01
C ALA A 48 -22.08 -16.80 -0.99
N GLU A 49 -21.74 -16.25 0.18
CA GLU A 49 -20.60 -15.35 0.36
C GLU A 49 -19.25 -16.02 0.04
N GLU A 50 -19.21 -17.36 0.00
CA GLU A 50 -18.08 -18.17 -0.45
C GLU A 50 -17.84 -18.09 -1.98
N VAL A 51 -18.84 -17.66 -2.75
CA VAL A 51 -18.74 -17.50 -4.20
C VAL A 51 -18.43 -16.04 -4.53
N GLN A 52 -17.17 -15.76 -4.80
CA GLN A 52 -16.67 -14.44 -5.15
C GLN A 52 -16.36 -14.34 -6.65
N ASN A 53 -16.95 -13.33 -7.30
CA ASN A 53 -16.68 -13.01 -8.70
C ASN A 53 -16.07 -11.61 -8.83
N ILE A 54 -15.35 -11.40 -9.91
CA ILE A 54 -14.68 -10.14 -10.22
C ILE A 54 -15.53 -9.35 -11.22
N TYR A 55 -15.76 -8.07 -10.95
CA TYR A 55 -16.59 -7.19 -11.75
C TYR A 55 -15.86 -5.89 -12.06
N VAL A 56 -16.20 -5.28 -13.19
CA VAL A 56 -15.88 -3.87 -13.45
C VAL A 56 -16.65 -3.00 -12.46
N VAL A 57 -15.99 -2.05 -11.80
CA VAL A 57 -16.64 -1.19 -10.81
C VAL A 57 -17.73 -0.30 -11.44
N PRO A 58 -18.82 0.02 -10.71
CA PRO A 58 -19.93 0.81 -11.25
C PRO A 58 -19.55 2.21 -11.74
N GLU A 59 -18.52 2.82 -11.15
CA GLU A 59 -17.99 4.15 -11.46
C GLU A 59 -16.92 4.15 -12.57
N ALA A 60 -16.55 2.99 -13.13
CA ALA A 60 -15.39 2.86 -14.01
C ALA A 60 -15.40 3.89 -15.15
N SER A 61 -16.49 3.95 -15.91
CA SER A 61 -16.61 4.89 -17.03
C SER A 61 -16.51 6.36 -16.63
N GLU A 62 -16.99 6.73 -15.44
CA GLU A 62 -16.97 8.10 -14.93
C GLU A 62 -15.54 8.50 -14.58
N VAL A 63 -14.85 7.67 -13.80
CA VAL A 63 -13.43 7.87 -13.43
C VAL A 63 -12.57 7.97 -14.68
N VAL A 64 -12.73 7.02 -15.61
CA VAL A 64 -11.93 6.95 -16.83
C VAL A 64 -12.17 8.14 -17.75
N ALA A 65 -13.42 8.55 -17.94
CA ALA A 65 -13.72 9.70 -18.79
C ALA A 65 -13.18 11.01 -18.20
N SER A 66 -13.29 11.18 -16.88
CA SER A 66 -12.75 12.34 -16.18
C SER A 66 -11.23 12.40 -16.25
N GLU A 67 -10.57 11.26 -16.11
CA GLU A 67 -9.11 11.20 -15.98
C GLU A 67 -8.38 11.26 -17.33
N PHE A 68 -8.90 10.58 -18.36
CA PHE A 68 -8.18 10.39 -19.62
C PHE A 68 -8.75 11.18 -20.80
N GLY A 69 -9.92 11.78 -20.65
CA GLY A 69 -10.57 12.59 -21.67
C GLY A 69 -11.10 11.79 -22.87
N THR A 70 -11.68 12.51 -23.82
CA THR A 70 -12.45 11.91 -24.93
C THR A 70 -11.60 11.08 -25.88
N GLN A 71 -10.37 11.50 -26.17
CA GLN A 71 -9.50 10.79 -27.11
C GLN A 71 -9.18 9.36 -26.65
N ALA A 72 -8.79 9.20 -25.38
CA ALA A 72 -8.51 7.88 -24.81
C ALA A 72 -9.78 7.01 -24.75
N VAL A 73 -10.90 7.62 -24.36
CA VAL A 73 -12.21 6.97 -24.36
C VAL A 73 -12.58 6.46 -25.75
N ASP A 74 -12.38 7.25 -26.80
CA ASP A 74 -12.70 6.86 -28.18
C ASP A 74 -11.82 5.71 -28.68
N ILE A 75 -10.55 5.66 -28.29
CA ILE A 75 -9.66 4.52 -28.59
C ILE A 75 -10.18 3.24 -27.94
N TRP A 76 -10.55 3.28 -26.66
CA TRP A 76 -11.13 2.13 -25.98
C TRP A 76 -12.50 1.74 -26.56
N LYS A 77 -13.37 2.70 -26.88
CA LYS A 77 -14.65 2.43 -27.54
C LYS A 77 -14.47 1.71 -28.88
N ALA A 78 -13.49 2.13 -29.69
CA ALA A 78 -13.18 1.48 -30.96
C ALA A 78 -12.75 0.02 -30.75
N ALA A 79 -11.91 -0.25 -29.76
CA ALA A 79 -11.50 -1.61 -29.38
C ALA A 79 -12.68 -2.48 -28.86
N LEU A 80 -13.72 -1.83 -28.33
CA LEU A 80 -14.93 -2.46 -27.81
C LEU A 80 -16.07 -2.55 -28.85
N GLY A 81 -15.73 -2.51 -30.15
CA GLY A 81 -16.71 -2.62 -31.23
C GLY A 81 -17.67 -1.44 -31.33
N GLY A 82 -17.25 -0.26 -30.87
CA GLY A 82 -18.05 0.97 -30.87
C GLY A 82 -18.98 1.14 -29.66
N ARG A 83 -18.95 0.21 -28.69
CA ARG A 83 -19.76 0.28 -27.47
C ARG A 83 -19.27 1.36 -26.51
N ASN A 84 -20.18 1.96 -25.76
CA ASN A 84 -19.81 2.92 -24.73
C ASN A 84 -19.25 2.22 -23.49
N LEU A 85 -18.25 2.83 -22.84
CA LEU A 85 -17.65 2.30 -21.60
C LEU A 85 -18.69 2.06 -20.50
N THR A 86 -19.74 2.87 -20.43
CA THR A 86 -20.85 2.73 -19.47
C THR A 86 -21.59 1.40 -19.58
N GLU A 87 -21.59 0.76 -20.76
CA GLU A 87 -22.22 -0.56 -20.96
C GLU A 87 -21.45 -1.70 -20.25
N PHE A 88 -20.22 -1.43 -19.79
CA PHE A 88 -19.36 -2.38 -19.11
C PHE A 88 -19.33 -2.18 -17.59
N ASN A 89 -19.92 -1.11 -17.06
CA ASN A 89 -19.99 -0.91 -15.61
C ASN A 89 -20.78 -2.05 -14.96
N GLY A 90 -20.18 -2.73 -13.98
CA GLY A 90 -20.76 -3.92 -13.35
C GLY A 90 -20.70 -5.19 -14.21
N ALA A 91 -19.97 -5.20 -15.33
CA ALA A 91 -19.74 -6.43 -16.10
C ALA A 91 -18.91 -7.43 -15.30
N GLN A 92 -19.28 -8.71 -15.35
CA GLN A 92 -18.53 -9.78 -14.72
C GLN A 92 -17.33 -10.18 -15.60
N ILE A 93 -16.14 -10.21 -15.02
CA ILE A 93 -14.95 -10.75 -15.68
C ILE A 93 -14.99 -12.28 -15.58
N VAL A 94 -14.87 -12.95 -16.72
CA VAL A 94 -14.86 -14.41 -16.84
C VAL A 94 -13.46 -14.93 -17.10
N ALA A 95 -12.67 -14.21 -17.91
CA ALA A 95 -11.27 -14.56 -18.16
C ALA A 95 -10.42 -13.32 -18.49
N ILE A 96 -9.15 -13.39 -18.13
CA ILE A 96 -8.11 -12.40 -18.46
C ILE A 96 -7.01 -13.16 -19.19
N ASP A 97 -6.75 -12.82 -20.45
CA ASP A 97 -5.83 -13.54 -21.36
C ASP A 97 -6.09 -15.05 -21.40
N GLY A 98 -7.38 -15.42 -21.39
CA GLY A 98 -7.82 -16.82 -21.38
C GLY A 98 -7.61 -17.57 -20.06
N GLN A 99 -7.12 -16.89 -19.01
CA GLN A 99 -6.93 -17.46 -17.68
C GLN A 99 -8.10 -17.14 -16.76
N ASP A 100 -8.32 -18.01 -15.77
CA ASP A 100 -9.22 -17.73 -14.66
C ASP A 100 -8.78 -16.43 -13.95
N PRO A 101 -9.70 -15.48 -13.68
CA PRO A 101 -9.35 -14.18 -13.12
C PRO A 101 -8.62 -14.27 -11.77
N TRP A 102 -8.94 -15.26 -10.92
CA TRP A 102 -8.28 -15.43 -9.64
C TRP A 102 -6.84 -15.95 -9.78
N THR A 103 -6.55 -16.69 -10.84
CA THR A 103 -5.16 -17.06 -11.18
C THR A 103 -4.33 -15.81 -11.50
N VAL A 104 -4.90 -14.84 -12.21
CA VAL A 104 -4.22 -13.57 -12.52
C VAL A 104 -4.02 -12.71 -11.26
N VAL A 105 -5.02 -12.66 -10.38
CA VAL A 105 -4.91 -11.99 -9.06
C VAL A 105 -3.78 -12.61 -8.23
N ASP A 106 -3.66 -13.94 -8.22
CA ASP A 106 -2.60 -14.65 -7.49
C ASP A 106 -1.21 -14.40 -8.08
N ASN A 107 -1.10 -14.40 -9.41
CA ASN A 107 0.14 -14.06 -10.10
C ASN A 107 0.59 -12.63 -9.82
N TYR A 108 -0.35 -11.67 -9.80
CA TYR A 108 -0.09 -10.30 -9.38
C TYR A 108 0.43 -10.27 -7.94
N ALA A 109 -0.29 -10.90 -7.00
CA ALA A 109 0.09 -10.90 -5.60
C ALA A 109 1.43 -11.58 -5.32
N ALA A 110 1.91 -12.48 -6.18
CA ALA A 110 3.23 -13.10 -6.07
C ALA A 110 4.38 -12.12 -6.34
N THR A 111 4.13 -11.02 -7.06
CA THR A 111 5.15 -10.06 -7.50
C THR A 111 4.87 -8.60 -7.15
N ALA A 112 3.67 -8.30 -6.65
CA ALA A 112 3.30 -6.96 -6.18
C ALA A 112 3.63 -6.77 -4.69
N GLY A 113 3.82 -5.53 -4.27
CA GLY A 113 4.13 -5.19 -2.88
C GLY A 113 5.53 -5.63 -2.41
N GLY A 114 5.70 -5.67 -1.09
CA GLY A 114 6.91 -6.12 -0.40
C GLY A 114 6.55 -7.11 0.71
N PHE A 115 6.45 -6.64 1.94
CA PHE A 115 6.24 -7.44 3.16
C PHE A 115 4.80 -7.85 3.45
N GLN A 116 3.82 -7.36 2.69
CA GLN A 116 2.41 -7.54 3.04
C GLN A 116 1.97 -9.00 2.85
N ALA A 117 0.99 -9.43 3.65
CA ALA A 117 0.36 -10.74 3.48
C ALA A 117 -0.19 -10.90 2.05
N LYS A 118 -0.26 -12.15 1.54
CA LYS A 118 -0.76 -12.45 0.19
C LYS A 118 -2.09 -11.74 -0.09
N THR A 119 -3.05 -11.83 0.83
CA THR A 119 -4.38 -11.22 0.66
C THR A 119 -4.36 -9.70 0.58
N THR A 120 -3.50 -9.04 1.36
CA THR A 120 -3.28 -7.59 1.25
C THR A 120 -2.73 -7.22 -0.13
N ARG A 121 -1.83 -8.04 -0.67
CA ARG A 121 -1.30 -7.85 -2.03
C ARG A 121 -2.36 -8.11 -3.10
N GLN A 122 -3.20 -9.14 -2.94
CA GLN A 122 -4.35 -9.39 -3.82
C GLN A 122 -5.32 -8.20 -3.83
N ASN A 123 -5.58 -7.58 -2.67
CA ASN A 123 -6.44 -6.39 -2.60
C ASN A 123 -5.92 -5.23 -3.45
N GLY A 124 -4.60 -5.10 -3.59
CA GLY A 124 -3.97 -4.08 -4.44
C GLY A 124 -4.22 -4.28 -5.94
N PHE A 125 -4.71 -5.45 -6.37
CA PHE A 125 -5.11 -5.68 -7.77
C PHE A 125 -6.40 -4.93 -8.13
N PHE A 126 -7.27 -4.76 -7.15
CA PHE A 126 -8.60 -4.18 -7.30
C PHE A 126 -8.60 -2.68 -7.07
N ALA A 127 -9.59 -2.02 -7.64
CA ALA A 127 -9.84 -0.62 -7.44
C ALA A 127 -10.22 -0.33 -5.99
N SER A 128 -9.78 0.83 -5.51
CA SER A 128 -10.05 1.29 -4.15
C SER A 128 -9.97 2.80 -4.10
N TYR A 129 -10.36 3.37 -2.98
CA TYR A 129 -10.26 4.81 -2.75
C TYR A 129 -9.86 5.07 -1.30
N ASP A 130 -9.27 6.24 -1.09
CA ASP A 130 -9.07 6.83 0.22
C ASP A 130 -9.77 8.20 0.30
N MET A 131 -9.51 8.98 1.34
CA MET A 131 -10.19 10.26 1.54
C MET A 131 -9.83 11.33 0.50
N TRP A 132 -8.87 11.08 -0.39
CA TRP A 132 -8.39 12.08 -1.35
C TRP A 132 -8.30 11.57 -2.77
N SER A 133 -8.08 10.26 -2.95
CA SER A 133 -7.67 9.69 -4.22
C SER A 133 -8.42 8.42 -4.55
N TYR A 134 -8.61 8.22 -5.85
CA TYR A 134 -9.02 6.96 -6.42
C TYR A 134 -7.78 6.18 -6.86
N THR A 135 -7.81 4.87 -6.67
CA THR A 135 -6.80 3.94 -7.19
C THR A 135 -7.51 2.96 -8.11
N LEU A 136 -7.10 2.87 -9.37
CA LEU A 136 -7.73 1.96 -10.35
C LEU A 136 -7.41 0.48 -10.07
N GLY A 137 -6.41 0.21 -9.24
CA GLY A 137 -5.92 -1.12 -8.89
C GLY A 137 -4.87 -1.63 -9.88
N GLY A 138 -4.03 -2.56 -9.43
CA GLY A 138 -2.92 -3.12 -10.21
C GLY A 138 -3.34 -3.81 -11.51
N PHE A 139 -4.62 -4.16 -11.67
CA PHE A 139 -5.14 -4.60 -12.97
C PHE A 139 -5.20 -3.44 -13.98
N ALA A 140 -5.81 -2.33 -13.59
CA ALA A 140 -6.14 -1.22 -14.49
C ALA A 140 -5.13 -0.08 -14.47
N GLN A 141 -4.13 -0.15 -13.60
CA GLN A 141 -3.06 0.82 -13.49
C GLN A 141 -1.75 0.13 -13.13
N THR A 142 -0.73 0.33 -13.95
CA THR A 142 0.61 -0.23 -13.74
C THR A 142 1.66 0.85 -13.89
N ALA A 143 2.66 0.82 -13.00
CA ALA A 143 3.78 1.74 -13.02
C ALA A 143 4.76 1.47 -14.17
N LEU A 144 4.74 0.25 -14.71
CA LEU A 144 5.60 -0.21 -15.79
C LEU A 144 4.74 -0.75 -16.93
N PRO A 145 5.09 -0.42 -18.19
CA PRO A 145 4.41 -1.00 -19.33
C PRO A 145 4.41 -2.54 -19.29
N PRO A 146 3.25 -3.18 -19.50
CA PRO A 146 3.19 -4.62 -19.63
C PRO A 146 3.94 -5.10 -20.89
N PRO A 147 4.29 -6.39 -20.98
CA PRO A 147 4.94 -6.95 -22.17
C PRO A 147 4.05 -6.97 -23.42
N SER A 148 2.73 -6.81 -23.26
CA SER A 148 1.73 -6.82 -24.34
C SER A 148 1.10 -5.44 -24.47
N ASP A 149 0.74 -5.04 -25.69
CA ASP A 149 0.06 -3.77 -25.96
C ASP A 149 -1.44 -3.81 -25.65
N ALA A 150 -2.00 -5.00 -25.43
CA ALA A 150 -3.41 -5.20 -25.10
C ALA A 150 -3.62 -6.40 -24.17
N VAL A 151 -4.77 -6.43 -23.50
CA VAL A 151 -5.28 -7.57 -22.73
C VAL A 151 -6.54 -8.14 -23.40
N SER A 152 -6.65 -9.46 -23.47
CA SER A 152 -7.88 -10.14 -23.91
C SER A 152 -8.80 -10.34 -22.71
N LEU A 153 -9.94 -9.65 -22.68
CA LEU A 153 -10.93 -9.76 -21.62
C LEU A 153 -12.18 -10.46 -22.11
N THR A 154 -12.49 -11.59 -21.48
CA THR A 154 -13.80 -12.26 -21.62
C THR A 154 -14.69 -11.83 -20.47
N LEU A 155 -15.86 -11.30 -20.76
CA LEU A 155 -16.78 -10.75 -19.78
C LEU A 155 -18.26 -11.03 -20.10
N ILE A 156 -19.12 -10.88 -19.11
CA ILE A 156 -20.58 -10.87 -19.24
C ILE A 156 -21.06 -9.48 -18.82
N ARG A 157 -21.68 -8.74 -19.75
CA ARG A 157 -22.19 -7.39 -19.46
C ARG A 157 -23.36 -7.46 -18.49
N ASN A 158 -23.52 -6.41 -17.68
CA ASN A 158 -24.60 -6.32 -16.72
C ASN A 158 -25.98 -6.45 -17.41
N GLY A 159 -26.86 -7.29 -16.85
CA GLY A 159 -28.17 -7.58 -17.42
C GLY A 159 -28.17 -8.53 -18.63
N THR A 160 -27.02 -9.15 -18.97
CA THR A 160 -26.90 -10.14 -20.06
C THR A 160 -26.39 -11.49 -19.54
N THR A 161 -26.42 -12.52 -20.39
CA THR A 161 -25.89 -13.86 -20.09
C THR A 161 -24.82 -14.32 -21.08
N SER A 162 -24.64 -13.59 -22.18
CA SER A 162 -23.67 -13.94 -23.21
C SER A 162 -22.27 -13.51 -22.81
N GLN A 163 -21.31 -14.41 -23.00
CA GLN A 163 -19.89 -14.06 -22.89
C GLN A 163 -19.43 -13.34 -24.16
N GLU A 164 -18.70 -12.26 -23.96
CA GLU A 164 -18.12 -11.44 -25.02
C GLU A 164 -16.62 -11.31 -24.76
N THR A 165 -15.79 -11.34 -25.81
CA THR A 165 -14.33 -11.21 -25.69
C THR A 165 -13.84 -10.00 -26.47
N TYR A 166 -13.04 -9.17 -25.81
CA TYR A 166 -12.49 -7.93 -26.37
C TYR A 166 -10.99 -7.86 -26.13
N ASN A 167 -10.23 -7.39 -27.13
CA ASN A 167 -8.82 -7.03 -26.98
C ASN A 167 -8.74 -5.56 -26.61
N VAL A 168 -8.49 -5.26 -25.34
CA VAL A 168 -8.50 -3.91 -24.80
C VAL A 168 -7.07 -3.38 -24.77
N PRO A 169 -6.77 -2.30 -25.52
CA PRO A 169 -5.42 -1.75 -25.56
C PRO A 169 -5.06 -1.06 -24.25
N TYR A 170 -3.81 -1.20 -23.86
CA TYR A 170 -3.20 -0.41 -22.81
C TYR A 170 -2.90 1.00 -23.33
N LEU A 171 -3.28 2.03 -22.56
CA LEU A 171 -2.94 3.42 -22.86
C LEU A 171 -1.99 3.94 -21.80
N SER A 172 -0.91 4.61 -22.23
CA SER A 172 0.06 5.20 -21.31
C SER A 172 -0.05 6.72 -21.27
N ARG A 173 0.09 7.28 -20.06
CA ARG A 173 0.24 8.73 -19.89
C ARG A 173 1.63 9.05 -19.37
N ILE A 174 2.12 10.24 -19.73
CA ILE A 174 3.33 10.79 -19.15
C ILE A 174 3.01 11.30 -17.75
N GLY A 175 3.84 10.97 -16.76
CA GLY A 175 3.65 11.41 -15.39
C GLY A 175 3.78 12.94 -15.26
N SER A 176 2.99 13.53 -14.37
CA SER A 176 2.90 14.99 -14.15
C SER A 176 4.22 15.67 -13.73
N LYS A 177 5.19 14.90 -13.22
CA LYS A 177 6.53 15.39 -12.82
C LYS A 177 7.58 15.26 -13.93
N THR A 178 7.20 14.77 -15.11
CA THR A 178 8.12 14.58 -16.23
C THR A 178 8.47 15.92 -16.85
N VAL A 179 9.77 16.18 -17.02
CA VAL A 179 10.29 17.34 -17.74
C VAL A 179 10.21 17.07 -19.24
N GLY A 180 9.74 18.05 -20.01
CA GLY A 180 9.52 17.92 -21.44
C GLY A 180 10.74 17.40 -22.21
N PHE A 181 10.47 16.56 -23.21
CA PHE A 181 11.46 15.95 -24.09
C PHE A 181 10.86 15.76 -25.49
N THR A 182 11.70 15.73 -26.52
CA THR A 182 11.31 15.51 -27.92
C THR A 182 12.00 14.33 -28.57
N ASP A 183 13.04 13.81 -27.91
CA ASP A 183 13.87 12.70 -28.37
C ASP A 183 14.44 11.93 -27.18
N SER A 184 15.10 10.81 -27.46
CA SER A 184 15.73 10.00 -26.42
C SER A 184 16.80 10.78 -25.63
N GLN A 185 17.56 11.65 -26.29
CA GLN A 185 18.65 12.40 -25.66
C GLN A 185 18.12 13.36 -24.60
N SER A 186 17.10 14.15 -24.95
CA SER A 186 16.40 15.08 -24.06
C SER A 186 15.61 14.35 -22.97
N LEU A 187 15.03 13.18 -23.25
CA LEU A 187 14.42 12.33 -22.22
C LEU A 187 15.45 11.97 -21.15
N TRP A 188 16.61 11.44 -21.57
CA TRP A 188 17.68 11.02 -20.66
C TRP A 188 18.26 12.19 -19.86
N SER A 189 18.60 13.29 -20.53
CA SER A 189 19.22 14.46 -19.87
C SER A 189 18.28 15.12 -18.86
N ASN A 190 16.97 15.14 -19.14
CA ASN A 190 16.02 15.91 -18.35
C ASN A 190 15.41 15.08 -17.20
N ASN A 191 15.27 13.76 -17.38
CA ASN A 191 14.49 12.93 -16.45
C ASN A 191 15.27 11.78 -15.80
N CYS A 192 16.40 11.37 -16.37
CA CYS A 192 17.05 10.10 -16.00
C CYS A 192 18.44 10.26 -15.40
N LEU A 193 18.94 11.49 -15.26
CA LEU A 193 20.22 11.73 -14.62
C LEU A 193 20.14 11.46 -13.11
N PRO A 194 21.16 10.79 -12.53
CA PRO A 194 21.23 10.61 -11.10
C PRO A 194 21.24 11.95 -10.36
N THR A 195 20.50 12.02 -9.27
CA THR A 195 20.44 13.19 -8.38
C THR A 195 20.96 12.83 -7.00
N ARG A 196 21.11 13.83 -6.12
CA ARG A 196 21.39 13.62 -4.69
C ARG A 196 20.36 12.73 -3.96
N LYS A 197 19.18 12.52 -4.54
CA LYS A 197 18.11 11.66 -4.02
C LYS A 197 18.21 10.21 -4.52
N THR A 198 19.23 9.87 -5.31
CA THR A 198 19.42 8.55 -5.93
C THR A 198 20.79 7.98 -5.57
N ASN A 199 20.92 6.66 -5.56
CA ASN A 199 22.17 5.95 -5.24
C ASN A 199 23.31 6.16 -6.27
N GLY A 200 23.04 6.85 -7.39
CA GLY A 200 24.02 7.15 -8.43
C GLY A 200 24.49 8.61 -8.50
N GLY A 201 24.00 9.48 -7.62
CA GLY A 201 24.47 10.85 -7.55
C GLY A 201 25.94 10.89 -7.13
N PHE A 202 26.76 11.75 -7.74
CA PHE A 202 28.10 11.98 -7.23
C PHE A 202 27.97 12.39 -5.75
N PRO A 203 28.65 11.71 -4.81
CA PRO A 203 28.78 12.26 -3.47
C PRO A 203 29.47 13.60 -3.69
N SER A 204 28.76 14.72 -3.48
CA SER A 204 29.48 15.96 -3.28
C SER A 204 30.44 15.65 -2.13
N ASN A 205 31.72 15.97 -2.33
CA ASN A 205 32.78 15.78 -1.33
C ASN A 205 32.55 16.64 -0.04
N ALA A 206 31.31 17.03 0.22
CA ALA A 206 30.80 17.81 1.33
C ALA A 206 29.71 17.07 2.13
N VAL A 207 29.39 15.80 1.82
CA VAL A 207 28.79 14.96 2.86
C VAL A 207 29.92 14.62 3.80
N ALA A 208 30.10 15.46 4.83
CA ALA A 208 30.97 15.17 5.94
C ALA A 208 30.78 13.71 6.34
N ASN A 209 31.87 13.05 6.73
CA ASN A 209 31.90 11.76 7.41
C ASN A 209 31.02 11.79 8.67
N SER A 210 29.72 11.88 8.50
CA SER A 210 28.72 11.44 9.42
C SER A 210 28.79 9.94 9.30
N LYS A 211 29.74 9.35 10.05
CA LYS A 211 29.57 8.01 10.59
C LYS A 211 28.07 7.87 10.89
N MET A 212 27.41 6.84 10.39
CA MET A 212 26.05 6.49 10.78
C MET A 212 26.02 6.33 12.29
N LYS A 213 25.94 7.44 13.03
CA LYS A 213 25.56 7.45 14.42
C LYS A 213 24.09 7.13 14.35
N THR A 214 23.71 6.02 14.94
CA THR A 214 22.35 5.77 15.43
C THR A 214 21.81 7.07 16.02
N MET A 215 21.00 7.79 15.25
CA MET A 215 20.60 9.16 15.57
C MET A 215 19.46 9.13 16.57
N ALA A 216 19.80 8.80 17.82
CA ALA A 216 18.93 8.96 18.98
C ALA A 216 18.83 10.44 19.45
N GLY A 217 19.37 11.42 18.71
CA GLY A 217 19.43 12.81 19.20
C GLY A 217 19.61 13.93 18.17
N SER A 218 19.54 13.68 16.86
CA SER A 218 19.61 14.77 15.88
C SER A 218 18.26 15.47 15.76
N LYS A 219 18.22 16.75 16.12
CA LYS A 219 17.15 17.65 15.64
C LYS A 219 17.26 17.73 14.12
N PRO A 220 16.15 17.55 13.36
CA PRO A 220 16.16 17.84 11.94
C PRO A 220 16.31 19.35 11.79
N THR A 221 17.52 19.80 11.47
CA THR A 221 17.76 21.19 11.08
C THR A 221 17.62 21.28 9.57
N ALA A 222 16.69 22.15 9.15
CA ALA A 222 16.36 22.58 7.79
C ALA A 222 15.42 21.66 6.98
N GLU A 223 14.43 22.30 6.34
CA GLU A 223 13.54 21.80 5.27
C GLU A 223 14.28 21.18 4.07
N GLU A 224 15.61 21.22 4.06
CA GLU A 224 16.46 20.71 2.98
C GLU A 224 17.06 19.32 3.23
N ASP A 225 16.78 18.68 4.38
CA ASP A 225 17.23 17.31 4.65
C ASP A 225 16.53 16.32 3.68
N PRO A 226 17.26 15.63 2.78
CA PRO A 226 16.66 14.68 1.85
C PRO A 226 15.91 13.52 2.53
N PHE A 227 16.16 13.24 3.82
CA PHE A 227 15.46 12.21 4.60
C PHE A 227 14.18 12.71 5.28
N SER A 228 13.95 14.02 5.29
CA SER A 228 12.71 14.63 5.79
C SER A 228 11.56 14.53 4.79
N GLN A 229 11.85 14.28 3.51
CA GLN A 229 10.85 14.08 2.47
C GLN A 229 10.62 12.58 2.22
N PRO A 230 9.40 12.19 1.78
CA PRO A 230 9.15 10.82 1.35
C PRO A 230 10.04 10.42 0.17
N ALA A 231 10.43 9.14 0.13
CA ALA A 231 10.94 8.52 -1.09
C ALA A 231 9.85 8.53 -2.19
N LYS A 232 10.24 8.29 -3.44
CA LYS A 232 9.29 8.21 -4.56
C LYS A 232 8.25 7.10 -4.25
N PHE A 233 6.96 7.45 -4.33
CA PHE A 233 5.79 6.60 -4.00
C PHE A 233 5.60 6.21 -2.52
N GLN A 234 6.33 6.83 -1.61
CA GLN A 234 6.03 6.79 -0.18
C GLN A 234 5.19 8.03 0.19
N THR A 235 4.20 7.87 1.08
CA THR A 235 3.39 9.00 1.60
C THR A 235 4.03 9.64 2.82
N ALA A 236 4.67 8.83 3.66
CA ALA A 236 5.30 9.26 4.90
C ALA A 236 6.78 9.61 4.74
N PRO A 237 7.34 10.46 5.63
CA PRO A 237 8.77 10.78 5.61
C PRO A 237 9.62 9.52 5.83
N ILE A 238 10.82 9.50 5.25
CA ILE A 238 11.78 8.42 5.43
C ILE A 238 12.19 8.31 6.91
N MET A 239 12.31 9.45 7.60
CA MET A 239 12.55 9.51 9.04
C MET A 239 11.29 9.94 9.80
N ALA A 240 10.89 9.12 10.76
CA ALA A 240 9.76 9.45 11.62
C ALA A 240 10.01 10.71 12.46
N PRO A 241 9.01 11.59 12.63
CA PRO A 241 9.08 12.77 13.48
C PRO A 241 9.31 12.43 14.95
N ILE A 242 9.89 13.39 15.69
CA ILE A 242 10.03 13.33 17.15
C ILE A 242 8.85 14.07 17.77
N VAL A 243 8.10 13.41 18.64
CA VAL A 243 6.99 13.96 19.43
C VAL A 243 7.34 13.80 20.90
N ASP A 244 7.28 14.89 21.67
CA ASP A 244 7.57 14.91 23.11
C ASP A 244 8.92 14.24 23.49
N GLY A 245 9.94 14.48 22.66
CA GLY A 245 11.30 13.95 22.84
C GLY A 245 11.47 12.49 22.44
N ARG A 246 10.43 11.82 21.92
CA ARG A 246 10.50 10.42 21.45
C ARG A 246 10.26 10.35 19.94
N ARG A 247 11.05 9.51 19.26
CA ARG A 247 10.80 9.20 17.86
C ARG A 247 9.56 8.33 17.76
N GLU A 248 8.58 8.77 16.99
CA GLU A 248 7.40 7.97 16.72
C GLU A 248 7.75 6.76 15.84
N THR A 249 6.99 5.68 15.97
CA THR A 249 7.14 4.50 15.10
C THR A 249 6.14 4.59 13.96
N PHE A 250 6.61 4.32 12.74
CA PHE A 250 5.81 4.40 11.51
C PHE A 250 5.89 3.09 10.74
N ALA A 251 4.77 2.70 10.15
CA ALA A 251 4.71 1.65 9.15
C ALA A 251 3.87 2.16 8.00
N ASN A 252 4.41 2.19 6.78
CA ASN A 252 3.66 2.63 5.61
C ASN A 252 3.83 1.65 4.46
N LEU A 253 2.78 1.53 3.66
CA LEU A 253 2.82 0.88 2.38
C LEU A 253 3.55 1.81 1.40
N VAL A 254 4.55 1.26 0.72
CA VAL A 254 5.16 1.89 -0.46
C VAL A 254 4.42 1.33 -1.67
N TYR A 255 3.89 2.23 -2.48
CA TYR A 255 3.18 1.85 -3.70
C TYR A 255 4.13 1.92 -4.89
N ASP A 256 3.78 1.27 -5.99
CA ASP A 256 4.54 1.40 -7.24
C ASP A 256 3.87 2.42 -8.18
N GLU A 257 2.56 2.59 -8.05
CA GLU A 257 1.74 3.37 -8.96
C GLU A 257 1.49 4.82 -8.47
N PRO A 258 1.30 5.78 -9.39
CA PRO A 258 0.80 7.11 -9.05
C PRO A 258 -0.54 7.10 -8.31
N ARG A 259 -0.72 8.00 -7.34
CA ARG A 259 -1.97 8.20 -6.58
C ARG A 259 -2.52 9.60 -6.79
N ASP A 260 -2.85 9.90 -8.04
CA ASP A 260 -3.22 11.25 -8.50
C ASP A 260 -4.54 11.29 -9.26
N ILE A 261 -5.29 10.19 -9.30
CA ILE A 261 -6.64 10.14 -9.87
C ILE A 261 -7.63 10.67 -8.84
N ALA A 262 -8.46 11.63 -9.24
CA ALA A 262 -9.45 12.22 -8.36
C ALA A 262 -10.56 11.22 -8.02
N LEU A 263 -10.97 11.19 -6.74
CA LEU A 263 -12.17 10.48 -6.32
C LEU A 263 -13.41 11.21 -6.87
N PRO A 264 -14.37 10.52 -7.53
CA PRO A 264 -15.64 11.12 -7.90
C PRO A 264 -16.39 11.73 -6.71
N GLU A 265 -16.98 12.93 -6.89
CA GLU A 265 -17.63 13.69 -5.80
C GLU A 265 -18.70 12.86 -5.07
N ARG A 266 -19.49 12.08 -5.81
CA ARG A 266 -20.55 11.24 -5.25
C ARG A 266 -20.05 10.06 -4.39
N LEU A 267 -18.75 9.74 -4.45
CA LEU A 267 -18.14 8.70 -3.63
C LEU A 267 -17.57 9.27 -2.32
N PHE A 268 -17.56 10.59 -2.14
CA PHE A 268 -17.24 11.19 -0.85
C PHE A 268 -18.42 11.03 0.11
N PRO A 269 -18.21 10.41 1.30
CA PRO A 269 -19.22 10.37 2.33
C PRO A 269 -19.56 11.79 2.82
N ASN A 270 -20.85 12.10 2.87
CA ASN A 270 -21.36 13.35 3.42
C ASN A 270 -21.73 13.20 4.92
N GLY A 271 -22.05 14.30 5.59
CA GLY A 271 -22.58 14.24 6.96
C GLY A 271 -21.53 13.92 8.04
N GLN A 272 -20.27 14.32 7.84
CA GLN A 272 -19.22 14.15 8.84
C GLN A 272 -19.62 14.75 10.19
N VAL A 273 -19.52 13.95 11.24
CA VAL A 273 -19.80 14.34 12.64
C VAL A 273 -18.59 15.07 13.24
N SER A 274 -17.40 14.53 13.03
CA SER A 274 -16.13 15.08 13.50
C SER A 274 -14.96 14.43 12.76
N GLY A 275 -13.74 14.94 12.93
CA GLY A 275 -12.55 14.31 12.38
C GLY A 275 -11.32 15.19 12.46
N TYR A 276 -10.20 14.65 12.03
CA TYR A 276 -8.93 15.36 11.88
C TYR A 276 -8.03 14.61 10.90
N GLY A 277 -7.48 15.32 9.91
CA GLY A 277 -6.59 14.71 8.92
C GLY A 277 -7.28 13.57 8.19
N ALA A 278 -6.65 12.39 8.19
CA ALA A 278 -7.10 11.17 7.52
C ALA A 278 -8.27 10.44 8.20
N LEU A 279 -8.77 10.98 9.31
CA LEU A 279 -9.75 10.34 10.19
C LEU A 279 -11.03 11.15 10.23
N SER A 280 -12.15 10.47 9.94
CA SER A 280 -13.48 11.06 9.91
C SER A 280 -14.49 10.14 10.58
N TRP A 281 -15.38 10.73 11.39
CA TRP A 281 -16.49 10.05 12.03
C TRP A 281 -17.80 10.41 11.35
N TYR A 282 -18.63 9.41 11.10
CA TYR A 282 -19.96 9.55 10.51
C TYR A 282 -20.99 8.80 11.35
N MET A 283 -22.26 9.09 11.09
CA MET A 283 -23.41 8.31 11.56
C MET A 283 -24.18 7.81 10.34
N LEU A 284 -24.51 6.52 10.31
CA LEU A 284 -25.43 6.00 9.31
C LEU A 284 -26.86 6.46 9.59
N ASP A 285 -27.70 6.41 8.56
CA ASP A 285 -29.11 6.85 8.60
C ASP A 285 -29.96 6.05 9.61
N ASP A 286 -29.49 4.89 10.07
CA ASP A 286 -30.14 4.12 11.13
C ASP A 286 -30.10 4.82 12.50
N GLY A 287 -29.29 5.88 12.65
CA GLY A 287 -29.10 6.63 13.88
C GLY A 287 -28.48 5.82 15.03
N LYS A 288 -27.92 4.64 14.73
CA LYS A 288 -27.38 3.67 15.70
C LYS A 288 -25.97 3.23 15.39
N THR A 289 -25.55 3.32 14.13
CA THR A 289 -24.26 2.85 13.68
C THR A 289 -23.35 4.03 13.36
N ALA A 290 -22.28 4.17 14.14
CA ALA A 290 -21.19 5.08 13.83
C ALA A 290 -20.25 4.43 12.82
N VAL A 291 -19.67 5.23 11.94
CA VAL A 291 -18.57 4.83 11.06
C VAL A 291 -17.34 5.64 11.43
N LEU A 292 -16.26 4.96 11.78
CA LEU A 292 -14.92 5.52 11.83
C LEU A 292 -14.26 5.22 10.48
N TRP A 293 -14.22 6.20 9.58
CA TRP A 293 -13.44 6.09 8.36
C TRP A 293 -12.04 6.63 8.61
N MET A 294 -11.05 5.75 8.46
CA MET A 294 -9.66 6.04 8.77
C MET A 294 -8.80 5.65 7.59
N SER A 295 -8.56 6.62 6.71
CA SER A 295 -7.79 6.47 5.47
C SER A 295 -6.27 6.41 5.68
N SER A 296 -5.78 6.82 6.85
CA SER A 296 -4.39 6.69 7.28
C SER A 296 -4.28 6.91 8.80
N PHE A 297 -3.22 6.40 9.42
CA PHE A 297 -2.77 6.73 10.78
C PHE A 297 -1.78 7.91 10.80
N ASP A 298 -1.55 8.54 9.66
CA ASP A 298 -0.72 9.73 9.54
C ASP A 298 -1.37 10.97 10.17
N GLY A 299 -0.54 11.98 10.41
CA GLY A 299 -0.94 13.27 10.96
C GLY A 299 -0.23 13.59 12.26
N ARG A 300 -0.64 14.70 12.90
CA ARG A 300 -0.09 15.07 14.20
C ARG A 300 -0.62 14.12 15.26
N ALA A 301 0.24 13.28 15.82
CA ALA A 301 -0.12 12.20 16.75
C ALA A 301 -1.12 12.63 17.83
N ASN A 302 -0.86 13.76 18.51
CA ASN A 302 -1.73 14.25 19.58
C ASN A 302 -3.11 14.70 19.09
N GLU A 303 -3.21 15.25 17.88
CA GLU A 303 -4.49 15.70 17.30
C GLU A 303 -5.30 14.52 16.78
N VAL A 304 -4.66 13.52 16.16
CA VAL A 304 -5.32 12.28 15.76
C VAL A 304 -5.88 11.54 16.98
N ARG A 305 -5.09 11.39 18.05
CA ARG A 305 -5.54 10.75 19.31
C ARG A 305 -6.72 11.49 19.94
N LYS A 306 -6.71 12.84 19.95
CA LYS A 306 -7.86 13.65 20.39
C LYS A 306 -9.09 13.43 19.50
N ALA A 307 -8.92 13.39 18.18
CA ALA A 307 -10.02 13.18 17.24
C ALA A 307 -10.67 11.79 17.38
N ILE A 308 -9.89 10.76 17.69
CA ILE A 308 -10.41 9.43 18.05
C ILE A 308 -11.33 9.52 19.26
N VAL A 309 -10.86 10.09 20.37
CA VAL A 309 -11.64 10.14 21.63
C VAL A 309 -12.85 11.07 21.52
N ASN A 310 -12.66 12.25 20.93
CA ASN A 310 -13.74 13.22 20.79
C ASN A 310 -14.81 12.73 19.82
N GLY A 311 -14.42 12.14 18.69
CA GLY A 311 -15.37 11.61 17.74
C GLY A 311 -16.17 10.44 18.29
N LEU A 312 -15.53 9.53 19.04
CA LEU A 312 -16.23 8.46 19.75
C LEU A 312 -17.27 9.01 20.75
N LYS A 313 -16.94 10.08 21.48
CA LYS A 313 -17.91 10.76 22.36
C LYS A 313 -19.05 11.37 21.57
N SER A 314 -18.75 12.12 20.50
CA SER A 314 -19.76 12.79 19.68
C SER A 314 -20.74 11.82 19.02
N VAL A 315 -20.28 10.68 18.49
CA VAL A 315 -21.19 9.68 17.92
C VAL A 315 -22.02 8.98 18.99
N LYS A 316 -21.47 8.75 20.19
CA LYS A 316 -22.23 8.22 21.33
C LYS A 316 -23.31 9.19 21.80
N GLU A 317 -23.00 10.48 21.88
CA GLU A 317 -23.99 11.54 22.20
C GLU A 317 -25.12 11.60 21.17
N LYS A 318 -24.82 11.28 19.90
CA LYS A 318 -25.82 11.13 18.82
C LYS A 318 -26.58 9.79 18.86
N GLY A 319 -26.30 8.90 19.82
CA GLY A 319 -27.04 7.66 20.02
C GLY A 319 -26.42 6.41 19.39
N ALA A 320 -25.16 6.47 18.93
CA ALA A 320 -24.46 5.30 18.41
C ALA A 320 -24.32 4.19 19.46
N VAL A 321 -24.66 2.97 19.05
CA VAL A 321 -24.52 1.73 19.83
C VAL A 321 -23.77 0.65 19.05
N ARG A 322 -23.44 0.91 17.78
CA ARG A 322 -22.63 0.08 16.89
C ARG A 322 -21.52 0.92 16.27
N LEU A 323 -20.40 0.28 15.96
CA LEU A 323 -19.26 0.91 15.31
C LEU A 323 -18.80 0.06 14.14
N LEU A 324 -18.75 0.67 12.96
CA LEU A 324 -18.03 0.16 11.80
C LEU A 324 -16.69 0.91 11.71
N VAL A 325 -15.58 0.16 11.64
CA VAL A 325 -14.25 0.73 11.44
C VAL A 325 -13.84 0.46 10.00
N ASP A 326 -13.85 1.51 9.18
CA ASP A 326 -13.45 1.45 7.78
C ASP A 326 -11.98 1.86 7.66
N VAL A 327 -11.13 0.86 7.40
CA VAL A 327 -9.69 1.01 7.13
C VAL A 327 -9.37 0.66 5.68
N THR A 328 -10.34 0.77 4.78
CA THR A 328 -10.15 0.53 3.35
C THR A 328 -9.06 1.44 2.80
N ASN A 329 -8.09 0.83 2.10
CA ASN A 329 -6.90 1.49 1.54
C ASN A 329 -6.06 2.29 2.57
N ASN A 330 -6.18 1.97 3.86
CA ASN A 330 -5.34 2.58 4.88
C ASN A 330 -3.89 2.15 4.69
N GLY A 331 -3.06 3.10 4.27
CA GLY A 331 -1.65 2.87 3.95
C GLY A 331 -0.74 2.65 5.16
N GLY A 332 -1.27 2.68 6.39
CA GLY A 332 -0.50 2.67 7.63
C GLY A 332 -0.37 4.05 8.25
N GLY A 333 0.75 4.31 8.91
CA GLY A 333 1.08 5.58 9.57
C GLY A 333 1.69 5.34 10.95
N LEU A 334 1.30 6.17 11.92
CA LEU A 334 1.78 6.09 13.31
C LEU A 334 1.31 4.80 14.02
N ILE A 335 2.23 3.88 14.32
CA ILE A 335 1.93 2.61 15.01
C ILE A 335 1.37 2.88 16.41
N CYS A 336 1.93 3.87 17.11
CA CYS A 336 1.45 4.29 18.43
C CYS A 336 -0.01 4.76 18.41
N THR A 337 -0.47 5.33 17.30
CA THR A 337 -1.87 5.76 17.12
C THR A 337 -2.79 4.56 16.91
N ALA A 338 -2.36 3.57 16.13
CA ALA A 338 -3.10 2.31 15.96
C ALA A 338 -3.27 1.57 17.31
N SER A 339 -2.19 1.48 18.09
CA SER A 339 -2.24 0.90 19.43
C SER A 339 -3.15 1.70 20.38
N PHE A 340 -3.11 3.03 20.31
CA PHE A 340 -4.00 3.88 21.09
C PHE A 340 -5.47 3.66 20.72
N LEU A 341 -5.81 3.61 19.43
CA LEU A 341 -7.16 3.32 18.97
C LEU A 341 -7.65 1.97 19.49
N HIS A 342 -6.83 0.92 19.37
CA HIS A 342 -7.16 -0.40 19.89
C HIS A 342 -7.52 -0.35 21.39
N ARG A 343 -6.70 0.33 22.20
CA ARG A 343 -6.96 0.51 23.65
C ARG A 343 -8.25 1.28 23.93
N VAL A 344 -8.52 2.35 23.18
CA VAL A 344 -9.75 3.14 23.33
C VAL A 344 -11.00 2.30 23.01
N LEU A 345 -10.94 1.47 21.98
CA LEU A 345 -12.06 0.64 21.54
C LEU A 345 -12.27 -0.60 22.42
N ALA A 346 -11.19 -1.29 22.82
CA ALA A 346 -11.26 -2.48 23.67
C ALA A 346 -11.72 -2.17 25.11
N GLY A 347 -11.42 -0.95 25.58
CA GLY A 347 -11.70 -0.55 26.96
C GLY A 347 -10.74 -1.18 27.98
N PRO A 348 -10.90 -0.87 29.28
CA PRO A 348 -10.05 -1.43 30.32
C PRO A 348 -10.34 -2.93 30.51
N GLN A 349 -9.36 -3.79 30.22
CA GLN A 349 -9.44 -5.24 30.44
C GLN A 349 -8.11 -5.80 30.93
N PRO A 350 -8.13 -6.81 31.84
CA PRO A 350 -6.91 -7.50 32.27
C PRO A 350 -6.12 -8.05 31.08
N GLY A 351 -4.81 -7.76 31.05
CA GLY A 351 -3.91 -8.20 29.97
C GLY A 351 -3.67 -7.15 28.87
N LEU A 352 -4.39 -6.02 28.87
CA LEU A 352 -4.10 -4.86 28.01
C LEU A 352 -3.13 -3.84 28.65
N ASP A 353 -2.74 -4.10 29.91
CA ASP A 353 -2.05 -3.15 30.80
C ASP A 353 -0.52 -3.23 30.69
N VAL A 354 0.04 -4.41 30.41
CA VAL A 354 1.49 -4.69 30.52
C VAL A 354 2.24 -4.44 29.21
N GLN A 355 1.53 -4.58 28.08
CA GLN A 355 2.00 -4.33 26.72
C GLN A 355 0.82 -3.72 25.96
N PRO A 356 1.02 -2.84 24.96
CA PRO A 356 -0.06 -2.25 24.15
C PRO A 356 -0.89 -3.22 23.30
N GLY A 357 -1.12 -4.46 23.77
CA GLY A 357 -1.73 -5.55 23.01
C GLY A 357 -0.79 -6.16 21.97
N LEU A 358 0.53 -5.98 22.13
CA LEU A 358 1.54 -6.39 21.13
C LEU A 358 2.44 -7.55 21.58
N ASP A 359 1.99 -8.38 22.54
CA ASP A 359 2.61 -9.69 22.73
C ASP A 359 2.27 -10.56 21.51
N GLY A 360 3.25 -10.78 20.66
CA GLY A 360 3.06 -11.34 19.33
C GLY A 360 4.29 -12.07 18.84
N SER A 361 4.11 -12.78 17.74
CA SER A 361 5.19 -13.43 17.02
C SER A 361 5.48 -12.68 15.71
N VAL A 362 6.72 -12.78 15.26
CA VAL A 362 7.16 -12.19 13.98
C VAL A 362 7.18 -13.28 12.92
N ARG A 363 6.85 -12.96 11.67
CA ARG A 363 6.98 -13.91 10.56
C ARG A 363 8.44 -14.34 10.41
N ALA A 364 8.70 -15.64 10.62
CA ALA A 364 10.02 -16.25 10.54
C ALA A 364 10.27 -16.76 9.12
N GLN A 365 10.39 -15.86 8.15
CA GLN A 365 10.72 -16.23 6.76
C GLN A 365 12.21 -16.58 6.63
N ASP A 366 12.58 -17.27 5.55
CA ASP A 366 13.93 -17.83 5.35
C ASP A 366 15.04 -16.76 5.38
N LEU A 367 14.83 -15.57 4.81
CA LEU A 367 15.82 -14.49 4.82
C LEU A 367 16.02 -13.92 6.24
N PRO A 368 14.99 -13.47 6.98
CA PRO A 368 15.10 -13.08 8.39
C PRO A 368 15.79 -14.13 9.27
N GLN A 369 15.45 -15.42 9.12
CA GLN A 369 16.10 -16.50 9.87
C GLN A 369 17.60 -16.57 9.59
N LYS A 370 18.01 -16.48 8.30
CA LYS A 370 19.42 -16.46 7.91
C LYS A 370 20.15 -15.21 8.41
N MET A 371 19.47 -14.06 8.45
CA MET A 371 20.03 -12.82 8.99
C MET A 371 20.30 -12.97 10.50
N VAL A 372 19.33 -13.43 11.28
CA VAL A 372 19.52 -13.65 12.74
C VAL A 372 20.61 -14.70 12.97
N ALA A 373 20.60 -15.82 12.23
CA ALA A 373 21.63 -16.84 12.32
C ALA A 373 23.05 -16.30 12.05
N LYS A 374 23.20 -15.38 11.08
CA LYS A 374 24.48 -14.73 10.80
C LYS A 374 24.88 -13.74 11.90
N ILE A 375 23.93 -13.00 12.46
CA ILE A 375 24.16 -12.05 13.56
C ILE A 375 24.65 -12.79 14.81
N VAL A 376 23.94 -13.85 15.25
CA VAL A 376 24.32 -14.63 16.45
C VAL A 376 25.66 -15.34 16.28
N ALA A 377 26.08 -15.62 15.04
CA ALA A 377 27.39 -16.17 14.70
C ALA A 377 28.51 -15.11 14.60
N GLY A 378 28.28 -13.87 15.07
CA GLY A 378 29.28 -12.79 15.03
C GLY A 378 29.48 -12.20 13.63
N GLY A 379 28.47 -12.29 12.77
CA GLY A 379 28.54 -11.84 11.38
C GLY A 379 28.38 -10.33 11.17
N LEU A 380 28.18 -9.55 12.23
CA LEU A 380 28.16 -8.10 12.17
C LEU A 380 29.58 -7.53 12.34
N PRO A 381 29.98 -6.51 11.57
CA PRO A 381 31.21 -5.76 11.83
C PRO A 381 31.23 -5.19 13.25
N GLU A 382 32.42 -5.01 13.81
CA GLU A 382 32.59 -4.46 15.14
C GLU A 382 32.01 -3.03 15.22
N GLY A 383 31.06 -2.83 16.15
CA GLY A 383 30.38 -1.55 16.36
C GLY A 383 29.09 -1.36 15.55
N ASP A 384 28.71 -2.30 14.68
CA ASP A 384 27.44 -2.26 13.96
C ASP A 384 26.30 -2.89 14.79
N THR A 385 25.09 -2.36 14.62
CA THR A 385 23.86 -2.91 15.21
C THR A 385 22.85 -3.24 14.11
N SER A 386 22.04 -4.27 14.33
CA SER A 386 20.96 -4.65 13.43
C SER A 386 19.63 -4.58 14.18
N TYR A 387 18.54 -4.28 13.48
CA TYR A 387 17.19 -4.41 14.07
C TYR A 387 16.89 -5.86 14.44
N TYR A 388 17.50 -6.83 13.77
CA TYR A 388 17.37 -8.26 14.03
C TYR A 388 18.23 -8.78 15.21
N THR A 389 19.02 -7.91 15.85
CA THR A 389 19.83 -8.30 17.02
C THR A 389 18.91 -8.80 18.15
N PRO A 390 19.20 -9.96 18.77
CA PRO A 390 18.32 -10.56 19.77
C PRO A 390 17.96 -9.66 20.96
N SER A 391 18.93 -8.89 21.47
CA SER A 391 18.73 -7.98 22.60
C SER A 391 17.73 -6.84 22.35
N ASN A 392 17.29 -6.63 21.11
CA ASN A 392 16.19 -5.69 20.80
C ASN A 392 14.80 -6.25 21.16
N TYR A 393 14.69 -7.55 21.41
CA TYR A 393 13.41 -8.25 21.59
C TYR A 393 13.32 -8.88 22.99
N LYS A 394 12.09 -9.07 23.44
CA LYS A 394 11.76 -9.62 24.77
C LYS A 394 10.82 -10.80 24.62
N ASN A 395 10.94 -11.77 25.51
CA ASN A 395 9.96 -12.85 25.61
C ASN A 395 8.65 -12.38 26.28
N SER A 396 7.64 -13.24 26.29
CA SER A 396 6.35 -13.01 27.00
C SER A 396 6.45 -12.64 28.48
N GLN A 397 7.59 -12.87 29.15
CA GLN A 397 7.85 -12.44 30.54
C GLN A 397 8.55 -11.07 30.63
N GLY A 398 8.79 -10.40 29.50
CA GLY A 398 9.46 -9.11 29.42
C GLY A 398 10.98 -9.17 29.58
N VAL A 399 11.59 -10.36 29.48
CA VAL A 399 13.03 -10.57 29.58
C VAL A 399 13.66 -10.48 28.20
N GLU A 400 14.74 -9.70 28.07
CA GLU A 400 15.50 -9.55 26.82
C GLU A 400 16.16 -10.86 26.40
N TYR A 401 16.16 -11.14 25.09
CA TYR A 401 16.88 -12.31 24.58
C TYR A 401 18.40 -12.09 24.66
N ALA A 402 19.13 -13.17 24.95
CA ALA A 402 20.60 -13.16 24.93
C ALA A 402 21.14 -12.95 23.51
N ASP A 403 22.29 -12.29 23.36
CA ASP A 403 22.86 -11.95 22.04
C ASP A 403 23.18 -13.18 21.16
N ASN A 404 23.32 -14.37 21.75
CA ASN A 404 23.55 -15.63 21.05
C ASN A 404 22.25 -16.44 20.81
N PHE A 405 21.07 -15.89 21.13
CA PHE A 405 19.79 -16.56 20.98
C PHE A 405 19.14 -16.23 19.63
N ASN A 406 18.92 -17.25 18.80
CA ASN A 406 18.18 -17.08 17.56
C ASN A 406 16.67 -17.09 17.81
N TRP A 407 16.09 -15.92 18.05
CA TRP A 407 14.68 -15.75 18.38
C TRP A 407 13.69 -16.07 17.23
N LEU A 408 14.21 -16.42 16.04
CA LEU A 408 13.41 -16.90 14.90
C LEU A 408 13.51 -18.43 14.69
N ASP A 409 14.26 -19.15 15.53
CA ASP A 409 14.53 -20.59 15.40
C ASP A 409 14.26 -21.34 16.72
N PRO A 410 13.49 -22.44 16.75
CA PRO A 410 12.73 -23.02 15.64
C PRO A 410 11.49 -22.18 15.25
N PRO A 411 11.19 -22.02 13.96
CA PRO A 411 9.94 -21.39 13.55
C PRO A 411 8.75 -22.27 13.96
N VAL A 412 7.67 -21.63 14.39
CA VAL A 412 6.37 -22.22 14.64
C VAL A 412 5.55 -22.15 13.36
N ASN A 413 5.15 -23.32 12.83
CA ASN A 413 4.26 -23.37 11.67
C ASN A 413 2.84 -22.97 12.10
N VAL A 414 2.24 -22.05 11.35
CA VAL A 414 0.88 -21.55 11.59
C VAL A 414 0.08 -21.63 10.29
N GLN A 415 -1.19 -22.00 10.39
CA GLN A 415 -2.13 -21.90 9.28
C GLN A 415 -2.86 -20.55 9.38
N VAL A 416 -2.66 -19.66 8.41
CA VAL A 416 -3.37 -18.39 8.30
C VAL A 416 -4.25 -18.45 7.06
N ASN A 417 -5.58 -18.49 7.26
CA ASN A 417 -6.57 -18.61 6.18
C ASN A 417 -6.30 -19.78 5.22
N GLY A 418 -5.90 -20.93 5.76
CA GLY A 418 -5.59 -22.14 4.96
C GLY A 418 -4.23 -22.12 4.25
N ILE A 419 -3.42 -21.06 4.44
CA ILE A 419 -2.06 -20.97 3.93
C ILE A 419 -1.08 -21.26 5.08
N SER A 420 -0.16 -22.19 4.85
CA SER A 420 0.93 -22.45 5.79
C SER A 420 1.91 -21.29 5.82
N ASP A 421 2.25 -20.86 7.03
CA ASP A 421 3.16 -19.76 7.32
C ASP A 421 4.06 -20.11 8.51
N LYS A 422 5.10 -19.32 8.75
CA LYS A 422 6.09 -19.53 9.81
C LYS A 422 6.22 -18.29 10.67
N PHE A 423 6.18 -18.47 11.99
CA PHE A 423 6.30 -17.40 12.97
C PHE A 423 7.36 -17.73 14.02
N SER A 424 7.88 -16.72 14.72
CA SER A 424 8.72 -16.89 15.90
C SER A 424 7.94 -17.52 17.07
N GLN A 425 8.66 -17.96 18.09
CA GLN A 425 8.02 -18.24 19.38
C GLN A 425 7.52 -16.93 20.03
N LYS A 426 6.67 -17.06 21.07
CA LYS A 426 6.17 -15.95 21.90
C LYS A 426 6.99 -15.79 23.18
#